data_AF-A0A6A3DPI1-F1
#
_entry.id   AF-A0A6A3DPI1-F1
#
_cell.length_a   1.000
_cell.length_b   1.000
_cell.length_c   1.000
_cell.angle_alpha   90.00
_cell.angle_beta   90.00
_cell.angle_gamma   90.00
#
_symmetry.space_group_name_H-M   'P 1'
#
loop_
_entity.id
_entity.type
_entity.pdbx_description
1 polymer ?
#
loop_
_entity_poly.entity_id
_entity_poly.type
_entity_poly.pdbx_seq_one_letter_code
_entity_poly.pdbx_strand_id
1 'polypeptide(L)'
;MLRQKLKEKKLRAPVLPAATKWGSLLAWLDTVLAAESILFSMVSAHNFLQAKNKSQRQKRKMVYTLVTGSDFVPMLKKGSSLLRVVANQLAKYEKDSTPISEVYKTFLDLPKEFDAARAENSEGHRG
;
A
#
# COMPACT_ATOMS: atom_id res chain seq x y z
N MET A 1 -18.69 26.83 -14.47
CA MET A 1 -17.88 27.62 -15.42
C MET A 1 -16.61 26.90 -15.91
N LEU A 2 -15.81 26.23 -15.06
CA LEU A 2 -14.57 25.51 -15.48
C LEU A 2 -14.79 24.39 -16.52
N ARG A 3 -15.86 23.61 -16.38
CA ARG A 3 -16.18 22.49 -17.30
C ARG A 3 -16.49 22.92 -18.73
N GLN A 4 -17.06 24.12 -18.91
CA GLN A 4 -17.42 24.67 -20.22
C GLN A 4 -16.16 25.11 -20.96
N LYS A 5 -15.23 25.77 -20.26
CA LYS A 5 -13.90 26.15 -20.79
C LYS A 5 -12.99 24.94 -21.11
N LEU A 6 -13.10 23.84 -20.37
CA LEU A 6 -12.38 22.58 -20.65
C LEU A 6 -12.89 21.91 -21.94
N LYS A 7 -14.21 21.90 -22.16
CA LYS A 7 -14.84 21.41 -23.40
C LYS A 7 -14.43 22.23 -24.62
N GLU A 8 -14.41 23.56 -24.50
CA GLU A 8 -13.97 24.47 -25.58
C GLU A 8 -12.50 24.22 -25.98
N LYS A 9 -11.64 23.88 -25.03
CA LYS A 9 -10.21 23.58 -25.28
C LYS A 9 -9.92 22.11 -25.64
N LYS A 10 -10.94 21.25 -25.82
CA LYS A 10 -10.81 19.79 -26.03
C LYS A 10 -9.98 19.08 -24.94
N LEU A 11 -9.94 19.62 -23.73
CA LEU A 11 -9.21 19.02 -22.61
C LEU A 11 -10.13 18.02 -21.91
N ARG A 12 -9.60 16.81 -21.62
CA ARG A 12 -10.34 15.81 -20.84
C ARG A 12 -10.69 16.42 -19.48
N ALA A 13 -11.96 16.29 -19.07
CA ALA A 13 -12.37 16.66 -17.73
C ALA A 13 -11.55 15.85 -16.71
N PRO A 14 -11.07 16.46 -15.60
CA PRO A 14 -10.50 15.71 -14.50
C PRO A 14 -11.48 14.62 -14.09
N VAL A 15 -11.02 13.37 -14.07
CA VAL A 15 -11.80 12.23 -13.58
C VAL A 15 -12.14 12.55 -12.12
N LEU A 16 -13.42 12.39 -11.73
CA LEU A 16 -13.86 12.53 -10.33
C LEU A 16 -12.88 11.77 -9.43
N PRO A 17 -12.54 12.27 -8.22
CA PRO A 17 -11.66 11.57 -7.29
C PRO A 17 -12.33 10.24 -6.91
N ALA A 18 -12.05 9.20 -7.69
CA ALA A 18 -12.37 7.84 -7.33
C ALA A 18 -11.50 7.56 -6.13
N ALA A 19 -12.11 7.26 -4.98
CA ALA A 19 -11.42 6.81 -3.76
C ALA A 19 -10.25 5.92 -4.18
N THR A 20 -9.05 6.47 -4.10
CA THR A 20 -7.92 5.85 -4.77
C THR A 20 -7.66 4.54 -4.04
N LYS A 21 -7.78 3.41 -4.75
CA LYS A 21 -7.62 2.05 -4.18
C LYS A 21 -6.33 1.89 -3.37
N TRP A 22 -5.36 2.76 -3.61
CA TRP A 22 -4.09 2.91 -2.90
C TRP A 22 -4.24 3.27 -1.41
N GLY A 23 -5.15 4.18 -1.04
CA GLY A 23 -5.40 4.53 0.36
C GLY A 23 -6.02 3.37 1.13
N SER A 24 -7.00 2.68 0.53
CA SER A 24 -7.58 1.45 1.10
C SER A 24 -6.55 0.33 1.23
N LEU A 25 -5.68 0.16 0.24
CA LEU A 25 -4.62 -0.85 0.27
C LEU A 25 -3.58 -0.56 1.37
N LEU A 26 -3.19 0.70 1.55
CA LEU A 26 -2.31 1.12 2.65
C LEU A 26 -2.94 0.80 4.01
N ALA A 27 -4.22 1.16 4.19
CA ALA A 27 -4.95 0.86 5.42
C ALA A 27 -5.04 -0.65 5.71
N TRP A 28 -5.20 -1.48 4.67
CA TRP A 28 -5.17 -2.93 4.82
C TRP A 28 -3.80 -3.46 5.24
N LEU A 29 -2.71 -2.97 4.64
CA LEU A 29 -1.36 -3.38 5.03
C LEU A 29 -1.05 -2.96 6.48
N ASP A 30 -1.41 -1.74 6.87
CA ASP A 30 -1.25 -1.26 8.25
C ASP A 30 -2.09 -2.09 9.24
N THR A 31 -3.31 -2.48 8.86
CA THR A 31 -4.16 -3.36 9.68
C THR A 31 -3.57 -4.76 9.83
N VAL A 32 -3.07 -5.36 8.75
CA VAL A 32 -2.43 -6.68 8.79
C VAL A 32 -1.14 -6.63 9.61
N LEU A 33 -0.36 -5.57 9.48
CA LEU A 33 0.84 -5.34 10.28
C LEU A 33 0.52 -5.21 11.77
N ALA A 34 -0.53 -4.46 12.13
CA ALA A 34 -0.98 -4.33 13.51
C ALA A 34 -1.53 -5.65 14.09
N ALA A 35 -2.13 -6.49 13.24
CA ALA A 35 -2.66 -7.80 13.61
C ALA A 35 -1.62 -8.93 13.59
N GLU A 36 -0.34 -8.64 13.35
CA GLU A 36 0.71 -9.66 13.17
C GLU A 36 0.79 -10.64 14.36
N SER A 37 0.83 -10.15 15.59
CA SER A 37 0.88 -10.99 16.80
C SER A 37 -0.34 -11.92 16.92
N ILE A 38 -1.52 -11.43 16.54
CA ILE A 38 -2.77 -12.20 16.53
C ILE A 38 -2.72 -13.27 15.44
N LEU A 39 -2.29 -12.90 14.23
CA LEU A 39 -2.12 -13.82 13.11
C LEU A 39 -1.10 -14.92 13.45
N PHE A 40 0.03 -14.55 14.04
CA PHE A 40 1.06 -15.49 14.47
C PHE A 40 0.53 -16.48 15.50
N SER A 41 -0.20 -16.00 16.51
CA SER A 41 -0.87 -16.84 17.51
C SER A 41 -1.88 -17.81 16.88
N MET A 42 -2.70 -17.32 15.94
CA MET A 42 -3.69 -18.13 15.23
C MET A 42 -3.07 -19.23 14.38
N VAL A 43 -2.01 -18.94 13.62
CA VAL A 43 -1.36 -19.94 12.76
C VAL A 43 -0.52 -20.93 13.57
N SER A 44 -0.01 -20.52 14.73
CA SER A 44 0.77 -21.37 15.64
C SER A 44 -0.10 -22.31 16.48
N ALA A 45 -1.42 -22.14 16.47
CA ALA A 45 -2.33 -23.04 17.17
C ALA A 45 -2.24 -24.47 16.61
N HIS A 46 -2.20 -25.47 17.50
CA HIS A 46 -2.01 -26.88 17.14
C HIS A 46 -3.06 -27.40 16.14
N ASN A 47 -4.27 -26.86 16.16
CA ASN A 47 -5.37 -27.23 15.27
C ASN A 47 -5.36 -26.48 13.93
N PHE A 48 -4.47 -25.49 13.72
CA PHE A 48 -4.47 -24.70 12.49
C PHE A 48 -4.19 -25.56 11.27
N LEU A 49 -3.19 -26.44 11.32
CA LEU A 49 -2.88 -27.35 10.20
C LEU A 49 -3.83 -28.55 10.09
N GLN A 50 -4.72 -28.75 11.08
CA GLN A 50 -5.73 -29.80 11.02
C GLN A 50 -6.86 -29.37 10.08
N ALA A 51 -6.98 -30.04 8.94
CA ALA A 51 -8.05 -29.79 7.97
C ALA A 51 -8.58 -31.11 7.42
N LYS A 52 -9.90 -31.16 7.18
CA LYS A 52 -10.60 -32.35 6.67
C LYS A 52 -10.18 -32.68 5.23
N ASN A 53 -9.91 -31.65 4.42
CA ASN A 53 -9.61 -31.79 2.99
C ASN A 53 -8.14 -31.45 2.69
N LYS A 54 -7.51 -32.20 1.78
CA LYS A 54 -6.13 -31.96 1.32
C LYS A 54 -5.92 -30.54 0.77
N SER A 55 -6.88 -30.03 -0.01
CA SER A 55 -6.86 -28.65 -0.54
C SER A 55 -6.87 -27.59 0.56
N GLN A 56 -7.69 -27.78 1.59
CA GLN A 56 -7.75 -26.87 2.75
C GLN A 56 -6.45 -26.92 3.55
N ARG A 57 -5.90 -28.12 3.79
CA ARG A 57 -4.60 -28.29 4.46
C ARG A 57 -3.49 -27.55 3.72
N GLN A 58 -3.48 -27.63 2.39
CA GLN A 58 -2.47 -26.93 1.58
C GLN A 58 -2.58 -25.41 1.70
N LYS A 59 -3.80 -24.85 1.63
CA LYS A 59 -4.03 -23.41 1.82
C LYS A 59 -3.58 -22.95 3.20
N ARG A 60 -3.90 -23.70 4.25
CA ARG A 60 -3.47 -23.39 5.62
C ARG A 60 -1.97 -23.49 5.78
N LYS A 61 -1.31 -24.49 5.16
CA LYS A 61 0.15 -24.59 5.14
C LYS A 61 0.79 -23.37 4.47
N MET A 62 0.23 -22.88 3.36
CA MET A 62 0.72 -21.65 2.71
C MET A 62 0.60 -20.43 3.62
N VAL A 63 -0.54 -20.26 4.29
CA VAL A 63 -0.75 -19.15 5.24
C VAL A 63 0.19 -19.27 6.44
N TYR A 64 0.38 -20.48 6.98
CA TYR A 64 1.34 -20.74 8.05
C TYR A 64 2.74 -20.30 7.62
N THR A 65 3.24 -20.83 6.50
CA THR A 65 4.58 -20.50 5.98
C THR A 65 4.74 -19.00 5.70
N LEU A 66 3.69 -18.33 5.23
CA LEU A 66 3.70 -16.90 5.00
C LEU A 66 3.83 -16.12 6.32
N VAL A 67 2.96 -16.37 7.29
CA VAL A 67 2.88 -15.59 8.55
C VAL A 67 4.06 -15.89 9.47
N THR A 68 4.57 -17.13 9.49
CA THR A 68 5.74 -17.50 10.31
C THR A 68 7.07 -17.20 9.60
N GLY A 69 7.05 -16.71 8.36
CA GLY A 69 8.25 -16.37 7.62
C GLY A 69 8.92 -15.13 8.21
N SER A 70 10.25 -15.14 8.33
CA SER A 70 11.05 -13.98 8.78
C SER A 70 10.79 -12.73 7.94
N ASP A 71 10.42 -12.92 6.68
CA ASP A 71 10.27 -11.85 5.70
C ASP A 71 8.87 -11.22 5.70
N PHE A 72 7.90 -11.80 6.42
CA PHE A 72 6.52 -11.36 6.42
C PHE A 72 6.37 -9.90 6.87
N VAL A 73 6.86 -9.60 8.07
CA VAL A 73 6.82 -8.26 8.66
C VAL A 73 7.68 -7.26 7.88
N PRO A 74 8.94 -7.57 7.52
CA PRO A 74 9.75 -6.70 6.68
C PRO A 74 9.10 -6.36 5.34
N MET A 75 8.47 -7.34 4.68
CA MET A 75 7.82 -7.14 3.39
C MET A 75 6.57 -6.27 3.50
N LEU A 76 5.77 -6.42 4.57
CA LEU A 76 4.61 -5.56 4.85
C LEU A 76 5.04 -4.13 5.17
N LYS A 77 6.07 -3.93 5.99
CA LYS A 77 6.62 -2.60 6.30
C LYS A 77 7.13 -1.91 5.04
N LYS A 78 7.88 -2.63 4.21
CA LYS A 78 8.39 -2.13 2.92
C LYS A 78 7.28 -1.77 1.95
N GLY A 79 6.27 -2.63 1.81
CA GLY A 79 5.10 -2.35 0.98
C GLY A 79 4.35 -1.11 1.44
N SER A 80 4.13 -1.00 2.75
CA SER A 80 3.42 0.13 3.37
C SER A 80 4.17 1.45 3.19
N SER A 81 5.50 1.47 3.34
CA SER A 81 6.28 2.71 3.18
C SER A 81 6.25 3.22 1.73
N LEU A 82 6.37 2.33 0.75
CA LEU A 82 6.29 2.67 -0.67
C LEU A 82 4.88 3.17 -1.05
N LEU A 83 3.83 2.49 -0.58
CA LEU A 83 2.45 2.89 -0.80
C LEU A 83 2.11 4.22 -0.13
N ARG A 84 2.73 4.53 1.01
CA ARG A 84 2.54 5.80 1.71
C ARG A 84 3.04 6.99 0.91
N VAL A 85 4.18 6.86 0.22
CA VAL A 85 4.67 7.90 -0.70
C VAL A 85 3.61 8.21 -1.77
N VAL A 86 3.05 7.16 -2.39
CA VAL A 86 2.00 7.32 -3.41
C VAL A 86 0.72 7.92 -2.84
N ALA A 87 0.23 7.40 -1.71
CA ALA A 87 -1.00 7.86 -1.07
C ALA A 87 -0.92 9.34 -0.65
N ASN A 88 0.23 9.76 -0.10
CA ASN A 88 0.45 11.14 0.33
C ASN A 88 0.44 12.11 -0.85
N GLN A 89 1.00 11.73 -2.00
CA GLN A 89 0.98 12.58 -3.19
C GLN A 89 -0.41 12.59 -3.83
N LEU A 90 -1.10 11.45 -3.90
CA LEU A 90 -2.47 11.38 -4.42
C LEU A 90 -3.46 12.22 -3.61
N ALA A 91 -3.35 12.22 -2.27
CA ALA A 91 -4.20 13.05 -1.41
C ALA A 91 -4.07 14.56 -1.71
N LYS A 92 -2.91 15.03 -2.20
CA LYS A 92 -2.73 16.43 -2.63
C LYS A 92 -3.48 16.75 -3.92
N TYR A 93 -3.74 15.75 -4.75
CA TYR A 93 -4.40 15.89 -6.06
C TYR A 93 -5.89 15.57 -6.05
N GLU A 94 -6.42 15.06 -4.93
CA GLU A 94 -7.86 14.80 -4.79
C GLU A 94 -8.69 16.09 -4.70
N LYS A 95 -8.08 17.22 -4.39
CA LYS A 95 -8.72 18.54 -4.45
C LYS A 95 -8.52 19.14 -5.85
N ASP A 96 -9.61 19.47 -6.54
CA ASP A 96 -9.63 20.13 -7.87
C ASP A 96 -8.91 21.52 -7.92
N SER A 97 -8.29 21.95 -6.82
CA SER A 97 -7.60 23.24 -6.68
C SER A 97 -6.11 23.19 -7.01
N THR A 98 -5.53 22.01 -7.22
CA THR A 98 -4.06 21.87 -7.29
C THR A 98 -3.50 22.34 -8.64
N PRO A 99 -2.64 23.38 -8.68
CA PRO A 99 -2.07 23.89 -9.91
C PRO A 99 -1.18 22.85 -10.61
N ILE A 100 -1.15 22.88 -11.95
CA ILE A 100 -0.30 21.98 -12.76
C ILE A 100 1.20 22.15 -12.42
N SER A 101 1.63 23.33 -11.98
CA SER A 101 3.00 23.57 -11.52
C SER A 101 3.38 22.74 -10.29
N GLU A 102 2.43 22.44 -9.40
CA GLU A 102 2.65 21.57 -8.25
C GLU A 102 2.74 20.10 -8.67
N VAL A 103 1.96 19.68 -9.66
CA VAL A 103 2.05 18.35 -10.29
C VAL A 103 3.45 18.12 -10.85
N TYR A 104 3.99 19.10 -11.58
CA TYR A 104 5.34 19.03 -12.14
C TYR A 104 6.41 18.93 -11.06
N LYS A 105 6.28 19.70 -9.97
CA LYS A 105 7.20 19.64 -8.85
C LYS A 105 7.19 18.26 -8.17
N THR A 106 6.02 17.71 -7.88
CA THR A 106 5.92 16.34 -7.35
C THR A 106 6.56 15.33 -8.30
N PHE A 107 6.39 15.45 -9.62
CA PHE A 107 7.03 14.52 -10.56
C PHE A 107 8.56 14.51 -10.44
N LEU A 108 9.17 15.67 -10.18
CA LEU A 108 10.63 15.79 -9.98
C LEU A 108 11.09 15.28 -8.60
N ASP A 109 10.26 15.45 -7.58
CA ASP A 109 10.61 15.09 -6.20
C ASP A 109 10.25 13.64 -5.85
N LEU A 110 9.27 13.04 -6.54
CA LEU A 110 8.78 11.68 -6.29
C LEU A 110 9.88 10.61 -6.36
N PRO A 111 10.83 10.61 -7.32
CA PRO A 111 11.93 9.65 -7.33
C PRO A 111 12.77 9.72 -6.03
N LYS A 112 13.04 10.93 -5.53
CA LYS A 112 13.82 11.13 -4.29
C LYS A 112 13.06 10.60 -3.08
N GLU A 113 11.75 10.81 -3.02
CA GLU A 113 10.88 10.28 -1.95
C GLU A 113 10.87 8.74 -1.97
N PHE A 114 10.85 8.12 -3.16
CA PHE A 114 10.96 6.67 -3.30
C PHE A 114 12.33 6.14 -2.88
N ASP A 115 13.41 6.82 -3.25
CA ASP A 115 14.76 6.42 -2.87
C ASP A 115 14.96 6.52 -1.35
N ALA A 116 14.44 7.57 -0.71
CA ALA A 116 14.42 7.71 0.74
C ALA A 116 13.63 6.57 1.42
N ALA A 117 12.41 6.27 0.93
CA ALA A 117 11.60 5.17 1.45
C ALA A 117 12.27 3.79 1.26
N ARG A 118 13.12 3.62 0.24
CA ARG A 118 13.91 2.39 0.04
C ARG A 118 15.10 2.32 0.99
N ALA A 119 15.76 3.45 1.28
CA ALA A 119 16.88 3.53 2.20
C ALA A 119 16.46 3.22 3.65
N GLU A 120 15.32 3.77 4.12
CA GLU A 120 14.77 3.49 5.46
C GLU A 120 14.49 1.99 5.70
N ASN A 121 14.07 1.28 4.65
CA ASN A 121 13.84 -0.17 4.71
C ASN A 121 15.13 -1.00 4.67
N SER A 122 16.27 -0.40 4.31
CA SER A 122 17.57 -1.08 4.19
C SER A 122 18.37 -1.02 5.50
N GLU A 123 18.13 0.00 6.32
CA GLU A 123 18.82 0.19 7.61
C GLU A 123 18.24 -0.68 8.74
N GLY A 124 16.97 -1.11 8.63
CA GLY A 124 16.32 -2.02 9.58
C GLY A 124 16.79 -3.49 9.54
N HIS A 125 17.87 -3.80 8.83
CA HIS A 125 18.49 -5.13 8.73
C HIS A 125 19.85 -5.24 9.47
N ARG A 126 20.24 -4.22 10.26
CA ARG A 126 21.38 -4.28 11.19
C ARG A 126 20.90 -4.11 12.63
N GLY A 127 20.33 -5.16 13.20
CA GLY A 127 19.92 -5.22 14.60
C GLY A 127 19.65 -6.65 15.01
#